data_AF-A0A7W5HN27-F1
#
_entry.id   AF-A0A7W5HN27-F1
#
_cell.length_a   1.000
_cell.length_b   1.000
_cell.length_c   1.000
_cell.angle_alpha   90.00
_cell.angle_beta   90.00
_cell.angle_gamma   90.00
#
_symmetry.space_group_name_H-M   'P 1'
#
loop_
_entity.id
_entity.type
_entity.pdbx_description
1 polymer ?
#
loop_
_entity_poly.entity_id
_entity_poly.type
_entity_poly.pdbx_seq_one_letter_code
_entity_poly.pdbx_strand_id
1 'polypeptide(L)'
;MNWRIVPDNPQFAGPISQQRLQEADDRGALHGVRRPTEIGASYQAASFDKITAITAALEANFTISPWLLLPALLVIVLAVKRMPPIPSLFAGVLAGAVTAMLAQGVGVHDLLPYANSGYGIDTGIDSLLNRGGIQSMMWTISLILIALGFGGALEKTGYLEAIIRAIMTKVRSFAACRPRRC
;
A
#
# COMPACT_ATOMS: atom_id res chain seq x y z
N MET A 1 -29.81 -13.38 -19.91
CA MET A 1 -29.24 -12.21 -20.61
C MET A 1 -27.83 -12.56 -21.09
N ASN A 2 -27.75 -13.13 -22.29
CA ASN A 2 -26.50 -13.51 -22.95
C ASN A 2 -26.51 -12.82 -24.31
N TRP A 3 -25.66 -11.81 -24.51
CA TRP A 3 -25.72 -10.87 -25.64
C TRP A 3 -24.53 -11.02 -26.59
N ARG A 4 -24.30 -12.22 -27.14
CA ARG A 4 -23.46 -12.32 -28.34
C ARG A 4 -23.91 -13.47 -29.21
N ILE A 5 -24.93 -13.20 -30.01
CA ILE A 5 -25.25 -14.01 -31.19
C ILE A 5 -24.26 -13.54 -32.27
N VAL A 6 -23.16 -14.26 -32.43
CA VAL A 6 -22.38 -14.23 -33.66
C VAL A 6 -23.00 -15.30 -34.57
N PRO A 7 -23.48 -14.96 -35.78
CA PRO A 7 -24.00 -15.97 -36.69
C PRO A 7 -22.86 -16.85 -37.22
N ASP A 8 -22.99 -18.17 -37.08
CA ASP A 8 -22.00 -19.20 -37.48
C ASP A 8 -21.83 -19.39 -39.01
N ASN A 9 -22.31 -18.46 -39.85
CA ASN A 9 -22.21 -18.58 -41.31
C ASN A 9 -21.39 -17.42 -41.92
N PRO A 10 -20.14 -17.68 -42.39
CA PRO A 10 -19.23 -16.65 -42.90
C PRO A 10 -19.64 -16.07 -44.27
N GLN A 11 -20.63 -16.64 -44.95
CA GLN A 11 -20.96 -16.28 -46.33
C GLN A 11 -21.89 -15.06 -46.46
N PHE A 12 -22.48 -14.59 -45.36
CA PHE A 12 -23.40 -13.43 -45.33
C PHE A 12 -22.82 -12.18 -44.62
N ALA A 13 -21.52 -12.21 -44.34
CA ALA A 13 -20.80 -11.08 -43.76
C ALA A 13 -20.60 -9.98 -44.82
N GLY A 14 -21.45 -8.95 -44.81
CA GLY A 14 -21.26 -7.76 -45.65
C GLY A 14 -19.90 -7.08 -45.40
N PRO A 15 -19.41 -6.22 -46.31
CA PRO A 15 -18.06 -5.66 -46.25
C PRO A 15 -17.75 -4.92 -44.93
N ILE A 16 -18.76 -4.29 -44.33
CA ILE A 16 -18.65 -3.58 -43.03
C ILE A 16 -18.44 -4.55 -41.85
N SER A 17 -18.94 -5.78 -41.93
CA SER A 17 -18.76 -6.80 -40.88
C SER A 17 -17.38 -7.45 -40.94
N GLN A 18 -16.82 -7.65 -42.13
CA GLN A 18 -15.44 -8.11 -42.31
C GLN A 18 -14.43 -7.09 -41.78
N GLN A 19 -14.64 -5.80 -42.06
CA GLN A 19 -13.80 -4.73 -41.48
C GLN A 19 -13.83 -4.69 -39.96
N ARG A 20 -14.99 -4.93 -39.32
CA ARG A 20 -15.07 -4.99 -37.86
C ARG A 20 -14.44 -6.24 -37.25
N LEU A 21 -14.36 -7.35 -37.99
CA LEU A 21 -13.64 -8.55 -37.57
C LEU A 21 -12.12 -8.35 -37.69
N GLN A 22 -11.66 -7.70 -38.75
CA GLN A 22 -10.25 -7.32 -38.93
C GLN A 22 -9.80 -6.29 -37.89
N GLU A 23 -10.64 -5.30 -37.59
CA GLU A 23 -10.35 -4.33 -36.52
C GLU A 23 -10.40 -4.96 -35.10
N ALA A 24 -11.08 -6.10 -34.94
CA ALA A 24 -11.05 -6.87 -33.69
C ALA A 24 -9.80 -7.78 -33.59
N ASP A 25 -9.27 -8.26 -34.72
CA ASP A 25 -8.01 -9.00 -34.82
C ASP A 25 -6.80 -8.06 -34.60
N ASP A 26 -6.79 -6.89 -35.26
CA ASP A 26 -5.77 -5.83 -35.10
C ASP A 26 -5.72 -5.24 -33.69
N ARG A 27 -6.84 -5.26 -32.96
CA ARG A 27 -6.89 -4.91 -31.52
C ARG A 27 -6.40 -6.03 -30.60
N GLY A 28 -5.87 -7.13 -31.14
CA GLY A 28 -5.30 -8.25 -30.39
C GLY A 28 -6.31 -8.99 -29.51
N ALA A 29 -7.62 -8.80 -29.73
CA ALA A 29 -8.66 -9.28 -28.82
C ALA A 29 -8.90 -10.80 -28.92
N LEU A 30 -8.39 -11.46 -29.97
CA LEU A 30 -8.52 -12.91 -30.18
C LEU A 30 -7.28 -13.70 -29.77
N HIS A 31 -6.11 -13.05 -29.62
CA HIS A 31 -4.88 -13.71 -29.16
C HIS A 31 -4.85 -13.96 -27.64
N GLY A 32 -5.86 -13.48 -26.90
CA GLY A 32 -5.99 -13.62 -25.43
C GLY A 32 -6.95 -14.71 -24.95
N VAL A 33 -7.61 -15.47 -25.83
CA VAL A 33 -8.50 -16.58 -25.43
C VAL A 33 -7.66 -17.86 -25.24
N ARG A 34 -6.68 -17.80 -24.32
CA ARG A 34 -5.91 -18.95 -23.88
C ARG A 34 -6.74 -19.74 -22.86
N ARG A 35 -6.76 -21.07 -23.00
CA ARG A 35 -7.53 -21.96 -22.10
C ARG A 35 -7.16 -21.67 -20.64
N PRO A 36 -8.13 -21.63 -19.70
CA PRO A 36 -7.89 -21.21 -18.30
C PRO A 36 -6.82 -22.06 -17.57
N THR A 37 -6.43 -23.22 -18.11
CA THR A 37 -5.38 -24.10 -17.56
C THR A 37 -3.95 -23.68 -17.92
N GLU A 38 -3.71 -22.86 -18.96
CA GLU A 38 -2.36 -22.39 -19.32
C GLU A 38 -1.96 -21.08 -18.60
N ILE A 39 -2.95 -20.34 -18.10
CA ILE A 39 -2.73 -19.09 -17.37
C ILE A 39 -2.10 -19.38 -16.00
N GLY A 40 -2.49 -20.47 -15.32
CA GLY A 40 -1.90 -20.84 -14.02
C GLY A 40 -0.41 -21.20 -14.08
N ALA A 41 0.02 -21.95 -15.09
CA ALA A 41 1.42 -22.39 -15.21
C ALA A 41 2.38 -21.25 -15.58
N SER A 42 1.92 -20.31 -16.43
CA SER A 42 2.68 -19.13 -16.81
C SER A 42 2.78 -18.10 -15.68
N TYR A 43 1.72 -17.94 -14.86
CA TYR A 43 1.81 -17.14 -13.64
C TYR A 43 2.76 -17.75 -12.62
N GLN A 44 2.75 -19.07 -12.41
CA GLN A 44 3.65 -19.73 -11.46
C GLN A 44 5.12 -19.59 -11.90
N ALA A 45 5.44 -19.85 -13.19
CA ALA A 45 6.79 -19.70 -13.73
C ALA A 45 7.28 -18.23 -13.69
N ALA A 46 6.44 -17.28 -14.13
CA ALA A 46 6.75 -15.85 -14.01
C ALA A 46 6.88 -15.38 -12.55
N SER A 47 6.18 -16.02 -11.62
CA SER A 47 6.33 -15.75 -10.19
C SER A 47 7.66 -16.28 -9.65
N PHE A 48 8.07 -17.49 -10.04
CA PHE A 48 9.35 -18.05 -9.63
C PHE A 48 10.55 -17.25 -10.18
N ASP A 49 10.49 -16.80 -11.43
CA ASP A 49 11.53 -15.93 -12.03
C ASP A 49 11.60 -14.55 -11.34
N LYS A 50 10.44 -14.01 -10.94
CA LYS A 50 10.42 -12.77 -10.15
C LYS A 50 10.96 -12.97 -8.74
N ILE A 51 10.65 -14.09 -8.09
CA ILE A 51 11.19 -14.41 -6.77
C ILE A 51 12.70 -14.57 -6.85
N THR A 52 13.23 -15.32 -7.81
CA THR A 52 14.69 -15.50 -7.97
C THR A 52 15.39 -14.18 -8.32
N ALA A 53 14.80 -13.33 -9.16
CA ALA A 53 15.32 -11.99 -9.43
C ALA A 53 15.33 -11.10 -8.17
N ILE A 54 14.28 -11.17 -7.33
CA ILE A 54 14.22 -10.43 -6.07
C ILE A 54 15.26 -10.93 -5.08
N THR A 55 15.38 -12.23 -4.90
CA THR A 55 16.36 -12.81 -3.96
C THR A 55 17.78 -12.53 -4.42
N ALA A 56 18.08 -12.63 -5.72
CA ALA A 56 19.40 -12.32 -6.28
C ALA A 56 19.78 -10.83 -6.12
N ALA A 57 18.82 -9.92 -6.34
CA ALA A 57 19.05 -8.49 -6.10
C ALA A 57 19.27 -8.16 -4.62
N LEU A 58 18.57 -8.85 -3.70
CA LEU A 58 18.77 -8.69 -2.26
C LEU A 58 20.11 -9.24 -1.80
N GLU A 59 20.51 -10.43 -2.27
CA GLU A 59 21.77 -11.06 -1.87
C GLU A 59 23.00 -10.28 -2.37
N ALA A 60 22.87 -9.59 -3.52
CA ALA A 60 23.92 -8.74 -4.08
C ALA A 60 24.09 -7.40 -3.35
N ASN A 61 23.04 -6.86 -2.71
CA ASN A 61 23.04 -5.51 -2.14
C ASN A 61 22.90 -5.49 -0.60
N PHE A 62 22.43 -6.57 0.02
CA PHE A 62 22.19 -6.66 1.46
C PHE A 62 22.91 -7.88 2.06
N THR A 63 23.82 -7.62 3.00
CA THR A 63 24.41 -8.65 3.87
C THR A 63 23.35 -9.09 4.89
N ILE A 64 22.61 -10.17 4.59
CA ILE A 64 21.61 -10.72 5.51
C ILE A 64 22.32 -11.39 6.68
N SER A 65 22.65 -10.58 7.70
CA SER A 65 23.21 -11.05 8.97
C SER A 65 22.12 -11.08 10.05
N PRO A 66 22.19 -12.02 11.02
CA PRO A 66 21.21 -12.13 12.10
C PRO A 66 21.05 -10.85 12.93
N TRP A 67 22.04 -9.95 12.88
CA TRP A 67 22.05 -8.69 13.59
C TRP A 67 21.03 -7.66 13.06
N LEU A 68 20.59 -7.76 11.80
CA LEU A 68 19.55 -6.87 11.24
C LEU A 68 18.19 -7.04 11.92
N LEU A 69 17.97 -8.15 12.62
CA LEU A 69 16.72 -8.40 13.36
C LEU A 69 16.66 -7.68 14.71
N LEU A 70 17.81 -7.23 15.22
CA LEU A 70 17.96 -6.61 16.54
C LEU A 70 17.11 -5.33 16.70
N PRO A 71 17.13 -4.35 15.77
CA PRO A 71 16.29 -3.15 15.90
C PRO A 71 14.78 -3.47 15.86
N ALA A 72 14.34 -4.45 15.08
CA ALA A 72 12.94 -4.89 15.06
C ALA A 72 12.54 -5.52 16.40
N LEU A 73 13.40 -6.40 16.94
CA LEU A 73 13.18 -7.02 18.24
C LEU A 73 13.17 -5.99 19.38
N LEU A 74 14.05 -4.97 19.31
CA LEU A 74 14.08 -3.87 20.26
C LEU A 74 12.75 -3.11 20.28
N VAL A 75 12.20 -2.73 19.11
CA VAL A 75 10.90 -2.05 19.04
C VAL A 75 9.77 -2.92 19.60
N ILE A 76 9.77 -4.23 19.31
CA ILE A 76 8.79 -5.18 19.87
C ILE A 76 8.88 -5.22 21.40
N VAL A 77 10.08 -5.29 21.97
CA VAL A 77 10.29 -5.28 23.43
C VAL A 77 9.81 -3.97 24.06
N LEU A 78 10.06 -2.82 23.42
CA LEU A 78 9.58 -1.52 23.90
C LEU A 78 8.05 -1.39 23.80
N ALA A 79 7.44 -1.98 22.78
CA ALA A 79 5.99 -2.03 22.63
C ALA A 79 5.32 -2.88 23.73
N VAL A 80 5.89 -4.05 24.06
CA VAL A 80 5.41 -4.89 25.17
C VAL A 80 5.51 -4.16 26.51
N LYS A 81 6.55 -3.34 26.70
CA LYS A 81 6.72 -2.51 27.90
C LYS A 81 5.79 -1.29 28.01
N ARG A 82 4.84 -1.11 27.09
CA ARG A 82 3.88 0.02 27.07
C ARG A 82 4.55 1.40 27.17
N MET A 83 5.71 1.57 26.53
CA MET A 83 6.32 2.89 26.43
C MET A 83 5.55 3.80 25.47
N PRO A 84 5.60 5.14 25.64
CA PRO A 84 4.94 6.06 24.73
C PRO A 84 5.48 5.86 23.29
N PRO A 85 4.65 6.08 22.24
CA PRO A 85 5.05 5.80 20.85
C PRO A 85 6.23 6.65 20.36
N ILE A 86 6.36 7.89 20.85
CA ILE A 86 7.41 8.81 20.42
C ILE A 86 8.82 8.29 20.79
N PRO A 87 9.12 7.98 22.07
CA PRO A 87 10.43 7.44 22.44
C PRO A 87 10.70 6.05 21.87
N SER A 88 9.67 5.21 21.68
CA SER A 88 9.88 3.89 21.08
C SER A 88 10.27 3.96 19.61
N LEU A 89 9.68 4.89 18.85
CA LEU A 89 10.05 5.15 17.46
C LEU A 89 11.47 5.74 17.36
N PHE A 90 11.81 6.72 18.20
CA PHE A 90 13.17 7.30 18.21
C PHE A 90 14.24 6.26 18.56
N ALA A 91 14.01 5.43 19.58
CA ALA A 91 14.91 4.35 19.95
C ALA A 91 15.07 3.32 18.81
N GLY A 92 13.97 2.99 18.13
CA GLY A 92 13.99 2.10 16.96
C GLY A 92 14.80 2.65 15.80
N VAL A 93 14.63 3.93 15.46
CA VAL A 93 15.39 4.59 14.38
C VAL A 93 16.88 4.68 14.72
N LEU A 94 17.25 5.03 15.96
CA LEU A 94 18.65 5.06 16.39
C LEU A 94 19.29 3.68 16.38
N ALA A 95 18.60 2.67 16.91
CA ALA A 95 19.08 1.28 16.87
C ALA A 95 19.22 0.77 15.42
N GLY A 96 18.29 1.14 14.54
CA GLY A 96 18.35 0.84 13.12
C GLY A 96 19.52 1.52 12.42
N ALA A 97 19.76 2.81 12.69
CA ALA A 97 20.89 3.56 12.14
C ALA A 97 22.24 2.99 12.58
N VAL A 98 22.38 2.63 13.86
CA VAL A 98 23.58 1.94 14.38
C VAL A 98 23.79 0.60 13.71
N THR A 99 22.71 -0.17 13.52
CA THR A 99 22.77 -1.47 12.86
C THR A 99 23.13 -1.33 11.37
N ALA A 100 22.64 -0.30 10.68
CA ALA A 100 22.99 0.00 9.30
C ALA A 100 24.48 0.36 9.16
N MET A 101 25.02 1.18 10.06
CA MET A 101 26.46 1.49 10.08
C MET A 101 27.32 0.24 10.26
N LEU A 102 26.94 -0.64 11.20
CA LEU A 102 27.75 -1.80 11.54
C LEU A 102 27.61 -2.96 10.54
N ALA A 103 26.42 -3.18 9.99
CA ALA A 103 26.14 -4.33 9.11
C ALA A 103 26.40 -4.03 7.63
N GLN A 104 26.18 -2.79 7.19
CA GLN A 104 26.34 -2.37 5.78
C GLN A 104 27.54 -1.43 5.57
N GLY A 105 28.18 -0.94 6.64
CA GLY A 105 29.35 -0.06 6.53
C GLY A 105 29.05 1.34 5.98
N VAL A 106 27.77 1.75 5.97
CA VAL A 106 27.34 3.03 5.41
C VAL A 106 27.77 4.17 6.34
N GLY A 107 28.36 5.22 5.78
CA GLY A 107 28.77 6.40 6.54
C GLY A 107 27.58 7.18 7.11
N VAL A 108 27.78 7.84 8.26
CA VAL A 108 26.74 8.69 8.90
C VAL A 108 26.20 9.75 7.94
N HIS A 109 27.05 10.24 7.04
CA HIS A 109 26.70 11.23 6.03
C HIS A 109 25.63 10.73 5.05
N ASP A 110 25.63 9.43 4.73
CA ASP A 110 24.71 8.86 3.73
C ASP A 110 23.41 8.31 4.37
N LEU A 111 23.43 8.04 5.68
CA LEU A 111 22.25 7.60 6.43
C LEU A 111 21.16 8.68 6.49
N LEU A 112 21.53 9.93 6.71
CA LEU A 112 20.59 11.05 6.76
C LEU A 112 19.82 11.24 5.45
N PRO A 113 20.47 11.31 4.27
CA PRO A 113 19.76 11.38 3.01
C PRO A 113 18.94 10.11 2.76
N TYR A 114 19.41 8.91 3.10
CA TYR A 114 18.58 7.70 2.98
C TYR A 114 17.33 7.73 3.86
N ALA A 115 17.40 8.26 5.08
CA ALA A 115 16.23 8.43 5.94
C ALA A 115 15.26 9.51 5.41
N ASN A 116 15.79 10.58 4.79
CA ASN A 116 14.98 11.69 4.29
C ASN A 116 14.31 11.37 2.95
N SER A 117 15.09 10.99 1.93
CA SER A 117 14.62 10.73 0.57
C SER A 117 14.30 9.27 0.27
N GLY A 118 14.78 8.32 1.09
CA GLY A 118 14.67 6.88 0.82
C GLY A 118 15.93 6.29 0.20
N TYR A 119 15.97 4.95 0.11
CA TYR A 119 17.07 4.19 -0.46
C TYR A 119 16.91 4.05 -1.97
N GLY A 120 17.93 4.44 -2.76
CA GLY A 120 17.86 4.46 -4.23
C GLY A 120 18.92 3.58 -4.87
N ILE A 121 18.55 2.37 -5.27
CA ILE A 121 19.36 1.52 -6.15
C ILE A 121 18.47 1.06 -7.30
N ASP A 122 18.95 1.26 -8.53
CA ASP A 122 18.29 0.89 -9.79
C ASP A 122 18.59 -0.59 -10.09
N THR A 123 17.81 -1.48 -9.47
CA THR A 123 17.97 -2.95 -9.56
C THR A 123 16.79 -3.62 -10.28
N GLY A 124 15.87 -2.84 -10.86
CA GLY A 124 14.66 -3.34 -11.52
C GLY A 124 13.55 -3.75 -10.55
N ILE A 125 13.75 -3.56 -9.24
CA ILE A 125 12.81 -3.87 -8.15
C ILE A 125 12.64 -2.64 -7.25
N ASP A 126 12.81 -1.47 -7.84
CA ASP A 126 12.96 -0.21 -7.12
C ASP A 126 11.66 0.14 -6.40
N SER A 127 10.50 -0.29 -6.91
CA SER A 127 9.21 -0.10 -6.23
C SER A 127 9.05 -0.87 -4.91
N LEU A 128 9.83 -1.93 -4.67
CA LEU A 128 9.82 -2.66 -3.39
C LEU A 128 10.86 -2.12 -2.42
N LEU A 129 12.05 -1.78 -2.92
CA LEU A 129 13.20 -1.35 -2.12
C LEU A 129 13.19 0.16 -1.86
N ASN A 130 12.81 0.96 -2.87
CA ASN A 130 12.68 2.42 -2.78
C ASN A 130 11.23 2.81 -2.47
N ARG A 131 10.82 2.59 -1.21
CA ARG A 131 9.52 3.02 -0.66
C ARG A 131 9.49 4.51 -0.28
N GLY A 132 10.61 5.23 -0.45
CA GLY A 132 10.79 6.59 0.04
C GLY A 132 11.15 6.69 1.53
N GLY A 133 11.34 7.91 2.00
CA GLY A 133 11.65 8.25 3.40
C GLY A 133 10.63 9.19 4.02
N ILE A 134 11.08 10.02 4.98
CA ILE A 134 10.24 11.02 5.67
C ILE A 134 9.55 11.97 4.68
N GLN A 135 10.24 12.32 3.58
CA GLN A 135 9.69 13.23 2.58
C GLN A 135 8.42 12.69 1.90
N SER A 136 8.34 11.37 1.68
CA SER A 136 7.15 10.73 1.07
C SER A 136 5.94 10.77 2.01
N MET A 137 6.18 10.77 3.32
CA MET A 137 5.12 10.85 4.34
C MET A 137 4.76 12.28 4.76
N MET A 138 5.52 13.29 4.32
CA MET A 138 5.32 14.69 4.72
C MET A 138 3.92 15.20 4.37
N TRP A 139 3.35 14.74 3.25
CA TRP A 139 1.97 15.04 2.87
C TRP A 139 0.96 14.56 3.93
N THR A 140 1.11 13.31 4.38
CA THR A 140 0.27 12.73 5.43
C THR A 140 0.44 13.45 6.76
N ILE A 141 1.69 13.79 7.14
CA ILE A 141 1.97 14.53 8.38
C ILE A 141 1.27 15.88 8.37
N SER A 142 1.29 16.59 7.25
CA SER A 142 0.64 17.90 7.11
C SER A 142 -0.88 17.80 7.31
N LEU A 143 -1.51 16.78 6.72
CA LEU A 143 -2.94 16.53 6.90
C LEU A 143 -3.30 16.19 8.36
N ILE A 144 -2.48 15.37 9.04
CA ILE A 144 -2.70 15.02 10.44
C ILE A 144 -2.56 16.25 11.34
N LEU A 145 -1.56 17.11 11.11
CA LEU A 145 -1.38 18.33 11.90
C LEU A 145 -2.55 19.30 11.73
N ILE A 146 -3.04 19.49 10.50
CA ILE A 146 -4.22 20.31 10.25
C ILE A 146 -5.45 19.72 10.93
N ALA A 147 -5.66 18.40 10.82
CA ALA A 147 -6.80 17.72 11.43
C ALA A 147 -6.78 17.80 12.97
N LEU A 148 -5.63 17.53 13.61
CA LEU A 148 -5.47 17.62 15.05
C LEU A 148 -5.58 19.06 15.55
N GLY A 149 -4.99 20.03 14.83
CA GLY A 149 -5.11 21.45 15.14
C GLY A 149 -6.56 21.94 15.06
N PHE A 150 -7.27 21.58 13.99
CA PHE A 150 -8.69 21.89 13.83
C PHE A 150 -9.57 21.19 14.88
N GLY A 151 -9.29 19.92 15.18
CA GLY A 151 -9.96 19.19 16.25
C GLY A 151 -9.80 19.87 17.61
N GLY A 152 -8.59 20.31 17.96
CA GLY A 152 -8.33 21.06 19.18
C GLY A 152 -9.03 22.43 19.20
N ALA A 153 -9.11 23.12 18.06
CA ALA A 153 -9.83 24.39 17.94
C ALA A 153 -11.36 24.21 18.15
N LEU A 154 -11.96 23.17 17.57
CA LEU A 154 -13.38 22.84 17.75
C LEU A 154 -13.73 22.41 19.18
N GLU A 155 -12.78 21.78 19.88
CA GLU A 155 -12.94 21.41 21.29
C GLU A 155 -12.95 22.66 22.18
N LYS A 156 -11.99 23.57 22.00
CA LYS A 156 -11.87 24.80 22.80
C LYS A 156 -13.00 25.80 22.58
N THR A 157 -13.60 25.80 21.39
CA THR A 157 -14.75 26.65 21.04
C THR A 157 -16.10 26.08 21.48
N GLY A 158 -16.13 24.85 22.04
CA GLY A 158 -17.36 24.21 22.50
C GLY A 158 -18.29 23.71 21.38
N TYR A 159 -17.90 23.84 20.11
CA TYR A 159 -18.68 23.33 18.98
C TYR A 159 -18.85 21.81 19.05
N LEU A 160 -17.82 21.08 19.49
CA LEU A 160 -17.90 19.64 19.66
C LEU A 160 -18.96 19.24 20.70
N GLU A 161 -19.01 19.96 21.82
CA GLU A 161 -19.99 19.71 22.88
C GLU A 161 -21.43 20.02 22.42
N ALA A 162 -21.62 21.12 21.69
CA ALA A 162 -22.91 21.50 21.13
C ALA A 162 -23.44 20.44 20.15
N ILE A 163 -22.59 19.92 19.26
CA ILE A 163 -22.96 18.85 18.32
C ILE A 163 -23.34 17.57 19.07
N ILE A 164 -22.55 17.16 20.07
CA ILE A 164 -22.84 15.95 20.87
C ILE A 164 -24.18 16.09 21.60
N ARG A 165 -24.45 17.24 22.23
CA ARG A 165 -25.73 17.51 22.90
C ARG A 165 -26.91 17.49 21.94
N ALA A 166 -26.76 18.06 20.73
CA ALA A 166 -27.79 18.05 19.70
C ALA A 166 -28.11 16.62 19.23
N ILE A 167 -27.09 15.79 19.01
CA ILE A 167 -27.25 14.37 18.63
C ILE A 167 -27.97 13.59 19.75
N MET A 168 -27.55 13.74 21.01
CA MET A 168 -28.20 13.05 22.14
C MET A 168 -29.67 13.42 22.31
N THR A 169 -30.03 14.67 22.05
CA THR A 169 -31.42 15.15 22.14
C THR A 169 -32.29 14.51 21.06
N LYS A 170 -31.77 14.42 19.83
CA LYS A 170 -32.48 13.78 18.72
C LYS A 170 -32.63 12.27 18.93
N VAL A 171 -31.58 11.59 19.42
CA VAL A 171 -31.62 10.14 19.67
C VAL A 171 -32.62 9.77 20.77
N ARG A 172 -32.73 10.58 21.85
CA ARG A 172 -33.77 10.38 22.88
C ARG A 172 -35.19 10.55 22.33
N SER A 173 -35.39 11.48 21.39
CA SER A 173 -36.70 11.66 20.73
C SER A 173 -37.11 10.45 19.88
N PHE A 174 -36.15 9.75 19.23
CA PHE A 174 -36.43 8.53 18.46
C PHE A 174 -36.56 7.28 19.33
N ALA A 175 -35.79 7.18 20.43
CA ALA A 175 -35.93 6.08 21.39
C ALA A 175 -37.28 6.12 22.14
N ALA A 176 -37.82 7.33 22.38
CA ALA A 176 -39.17 7.51 22.91
C ALA A 176 -40.29 7.21 21.87
N CYS A 177 -39.96 7.20 20.56
CA CYS A 177 -40.88 6.95 19.45
C CYS A 177 -40.79 5.51 18.91
N ARG A 178 -40.52 4.52 19.77
CA ARG A 178 -40.82 3.11 19.46
C ARG A 178 -42.22 2.80 20.01
N PRO A 179 -43.27 2.78 19.17
CA PRO A 179 -44.61 2.45 19.63
C PRO A 179 -44.61 0.98 20.07
N ARG A 180 -44.94 0.75 21.34
CA ARG A 180 -45.51 -0.53 21.76
C ARG A 180 -46.85 -0.66 21.03
N ARG A 181 -46.86 -1.37 19.90
CA ARG A 181 -48.09 -1.94 19.36
C ARG A 181 -48.37 -3.23 20.12
N CYS A 182 -49.39 -3.15 20.97
CA CYS A 182 -50.39 -4.19 21.12
C CYS A 182 -51.03 -4.52 19.76
#